data_AF-F8A8D3-F1
#
_entry.id   AF-F8A8D3-F1
#
_cell.length_a   1.000
_cell.length_b   1.000
_cell.length_c   1.000
_cell.angle_alpha   90.00
_cell.angle_beta   90.00
_cell.angle_gamma   90.00
#
_symmetry.space_group_name_H-M   'P 1'
#
loop_
_entity.id
_entity.type
_entity.pdbx_description
1 polymer ?
#
loop_
_entity_poly.entity_id
_entity_poly.type
_entity_poly.pdbx_seq_one_letter_code
_entity_poly.pdbx_strand_id
1 'polypeptide(L)' 'MSELENKTLLDIVIKYPETQAFYRELGEKIGVCLLCEELFSTLLEISQKYGLSIEELLPPEGQKTKS' A
#
# COMPACT_ATOMS: atom_id res chain seq x y z
N MET A 1 15.31 5.07 -8.24
CA MET A 1 14.51 5.25 -7.03
C MET A 1 13.07 5.35 -7.48
N SER A 2 12.21 4.46 -7.01
CA SER A 2 10.90 4.21 -7.64
C SER A 2 9.88 5.25 -7.16
N GLU A 3 9.20 5.95 -8.07
CA GLU A 3 8.25 7.03 -7.76
C GLU A 3 7.04 6.59 -6.91
N LEU A 4 6.85 5.27 -6.70
CA LEU A 4 5.74 4.73 -5.92
C LEU A 4 5.95 4.79 -4.40
N GLU A 5 7.19 4.81 -3.92
CA GLU A 5 7.49 4.75 -2.47
C GLU A 5 6.94 5.98 -1.72
N ASN A 6 6.90 7.13 -2.41
CA ASN A 6 6.38 8.40 -1.89
C ASN A 6 4.88 8.60 -2.11
N LYS A 7 4.19 7.62 -2.73
CA LYS A 7 2.73 7.71 -2.89
C LYS A 7 2.04 7.31 -1.60
N THR A 8 0.97 8.02 -1.30
CA THR A 8 0.12 7.65 -0.16
C THR A 8 -0.72 6.43 -0.49
N LEU A 9 -1.12 5.71 0.55
CA LEU A 9 -2.10 4.63 0.46
C LEU A 9 -3.38 5.10 -0.24
N LEU A 10 -3.83 6.32 0.08
CA LEU A 10 -4.97 6.98 -0.55
C LEU A 10 -4.78 7.14 -2.07
N ASP A 11 -3.64 7.63 -2.53
CA ASP A 11 -3.37 7.82 -3.97
C ASP A 11 -3.49 6.50 -4.74
N ILE A 12 -3.02 5.41 -4.12
CA ILE A 12 -3.07 4.07 -4.70
C ILE A 12 -4.50 3.56 -4.73
N VAL A 13 -5.22 3.65 -3.62
CA VAL A 13 -6.60 3.20 -3.47
C VAL A 13 -7.57 3.98 -4.36
N ILE A 14 -7.34 5.29 -4.57
CA ILE A 14 -8.13 6.10 -5.50
C ILE A 14 -7.90 5.64 -6.94
N LYS A 15 -6.64 5.37 -7.30
CA LYS A 15 -6.27 4.96 -8.66
C LYS A 15 -6.66 3.51 -8.96
N TYR A 16 -6.63 2.66 -7.95
CA TYR A 16 -6.87 1.21 -8.01
C TYR A 16 -7.77 0.79 -6.84
N PRO A 17 -9.10 1.04 -6.91
CA PRO A 17 -10.02 0.73 -5.82
C PRO A 17 -10.08 -0.75 -5.44
N GLU A 18 -9.70 -1.65 -6.35
CA GLU A 18 -9.57 -3.09 -6.10
C GLU A 18 -8.54 -3.42 -5.02
N THR A 19 -7.56 -2.54 -4.81
CA THR A 19 -6.47 -2.71 -3.84
C THR A 19 -6.92 -2.50 -2.40
N GLN A 20 -8.12 -1.95 -2.17
CA GLN A 20 -8.69 -1.83 -0.82
C GLN A 20 -8.84 -3.18 -0.13
N ALA A 21 -9.24 -4.22 -0.87
CA ALA A 21 -9.37 -5.56 -0.32
C ALA A 21 -8.01 -6.13 0.10
N PHE A 22 -6.98 -5.90 -0.71
CA PHE A 22 -5.59 -6.28 -0.43
C PHE A 22 -5.07 -5.63 0.85
N TYR A 23 -5.21 -4.29 0.99
CA TYR A 23 -4.76 -3.59 2.19
C TYR A 23 -5.56 -3.93 3.44
N ARG A 24 -6.84 -4.32 3.29
CA ARG A 24 -7.66 -4.81 4.39
C ARG A 24 -7.16 -6.17 4.89
N GLU A 25 -6.90 -7.12 3.99
CA GLU A 25 -6.35 -8.43 4.35
C GLU A 25 -4.93 -8.31 4.91
N LEU A 26 -4.08 -7.46 4.30
CA LEU A 26 -2.73 -7.20 4.80
C LEU A 26 -2.78 -6.60 6.21
N GLY A 27 -3.66 -5.62 6.41
CA GLY A 27 -3.92 -5.02 7.71
C GLY A 27 -4.37 -6.03 8.77
N GLU A 28 -5.30 -6.93 8.41
CA GLU A 28 -5.74 -8.01 9.29
C GLU A 28 -4.59 -8.95 9.71
N LYS A 29 -3.63 -9.22 8.81
CA LYS A 29 -2.44 -10.05 9.13
C LYS A 29 -1.52 -9.40 10.15
N ILE A 30 -1.36 -8.07 10.10
CA ILE A 30 -0.53 -7.30 11.04
C ILE A 30 -1.33 -6.78 12.25
N GLY A 31 -2.64 -7.05 12.29
CA GLY A 31 -3.53 -6.64 13.37
C GLY A 31 -3.86 -5.15 13.40
N VAL A 32 -3.72 -4.43 12.28
CA VAL A 32 -4.04 -3.00 12.17
C VAL A 32 -4.83 -2.68 10.90
N CYS A 33 -5.78 -1.76 10.96
CA CYS A 33 -6.44 -1.29 9.75
C CYS A 33 -5.54 -0.27 9.01
N LEU A 34 -4.76 -0.71 8.02
CA LEU A 34 -3.92 0.18 7.20
C LEU A 34 -4.73 1.31 6.53
N LEU A 35 -5.93 1.01 6.06
CA LEU A 35 -6.83 2.01 5.46
C LEU A 35 -7.37 3.05 6.46
N CYS A 36 -7.27 2.78 7.76
CA CYS A 36 -7.76 3.66 8.81
C CYS A 36 -6.61 4.46 9.44
N GLU A 37 -5.52 3.76 9.76
CA GLU A 37 -4.37 4.31 10.47
C GLU A 37 -3.33 4.93 9.53
N GLU A 38 -3.21 4.42 8.30
CA GLU A 38 -2.12 4.76 7.37
C GLU A 38 -2.62 5.32 6.03
N LEU A 39 -3.88 5.72 5.93
CA LEU A 39 -4.49 6.17 4.67
C LEU A 39 -3.70 7.31 4.00
N PHE A 40 -3.18 8.23 4.80
CA PHE A 40 -2.40 9.39 4.35
C PHE A 40 -0.89 9.15 4.43
N SER A 41 -0.45 8.00 4.93
CA SER A 41 0.95 7.63 5.00
C SER A 41 1.43 7.12 3.65
N THR A 42 2.70 7.36 3.36
CA THR A 42 3.38 6.85 2.17
C THR A 42 3.70 5.36 2.33
N LEU A 43 3.85 4.65 1.21
CA LEU A 43 4.30 3.25 1.24
C LEU A 43 5.62 3.09 2.01
N LEU A 44 6.53 4.07 1.89
CA LEU A 44 7.80 4.08 2.61
C LEU A 44 7.62 4.16 4.12
N GLU A 45 6.75 5.06 4.60
CA GLU A 45 6.47 5.20 6.03
C GLU A 45 5.84 3.92 6.60
N ILE A 46 4.90 3.31 5.87
CA ILE A 46 4.25 2.06 6.28
C ILE A 46 5.26 0.92 6.30
N SER A 47 6.12 0.84 5.28
CA SER A 47 7.22 -0.13 5.21
C SER A 47 8.13 -0.03 6.42
N GLN A 48 8.55 1.19 6.78
CA GLN A 48 9.41 1.42 7.95
C GLN A 48 8.69 1.16 9.28
N LYS A 49 7.40 1.52 9.39
CA LYS A 49 6.62 1.41 10.63
C LYS A 49 6.28 -0.04 10.97
N TYR A 50 5.93 -0.85 9.98
CA TYR A 50 5.50 -2.24 10.17
C TYR A 50 6.57 -3.27 9.78
N GLY A 51 7.72 -2.82 9.26
CA GLY A 51 8.79 -3.72 8.81
C GLY A 51 8.42 -4.51 7.56
N LEU A 52 7.47 -4.02 6.77
CA LEU A 52 7.02 -4.64 5.51
C LEU A 52 7.90 -4.17 4.35
N SER A 53 8.09 -5.02 3.34
CA SER A 53 8.80 -4.62 2.12
C SER A 53 7.86 -3.82 1.20
N ILE A 54 8.39 -2.86 0.43
CA ILE A 54 7.58 -2.10 -0.54
C ILE A 54 6.87 -3.04 -1.52
N GLU A 55 7.51 -4.13 -1.91
CA GLU A 55 6.95 -5.19 -2.75
C GLU A 55 5.70 -5.86 -2.14
N GLU A 56 5.65 -5.99 -0.81
CA GLU A 56 4.49 -6.53 -0.09
C GLU A 56 3.37 -5.49 0.06
N LEU A 57 3.70 -4.20 -0.05
CA LEU A 57 2.74 -3.11 -0.06
C LEU A 57 2.25 -2.75 -1.47
N LEU A 58 2.90 -3.30 -2.50
CA LEU A 58 2.56 -3.08 -3.89
C LEU A 58 1.54 -4.12 -4.36
N PRO A 59 0.31 -3.70 -4.70
CA PRO A 59 -0.67 -4.63 -5.22
C PRO A 59 -0.24 -5.15 -6.60
N PRO A 60 -0.61 -6.39 -6.96
CA PRO A 60 -0.25 -7.00 -8.24
C PRO A 60 -0.77 -6.20 -9.46
N GLU A 61 -1.83 -5.40 -9.29
CA GLU A 61 -2.41 -4.53 -10.31
C GLU A 61 -1.61 -3.24 -10.53
N GLY A 62 -0.89 -2.76 -9.51
CA GLY A 62 0.03 -1.63 -9.60
C GLY A 62 1.26 -1.92 -10.48
N GLN A 63 1.50 -3.19 -10.81
CA GLN A 63 2.59 -3.63 -11.70
C GLN A 63 2.20 -3.62 -13.19
N LYS A 64 0.93 -3.36 -13.55
CA LYS A 64 0.42 -3.45 -14.93
C LYS A 64 0.76 -2.26 -15.85
N THR A 65 1.64 -1.33 -15.45
CA THR A 65 2.11 -0.24 -16.34
C THR A 65 3.42 -0.56 -17.08
N LYS A 66 3.82 -1.84 -17.14
CA LYS A 66 4.87 -2.32 -18.06
C LYS A 66 4.35 -3.53 -18.84
N SER A 67 3.54 -3.31 -19.86
CA SER A 67 3.46 -4.20 -21.03
C SER A 67 3.09 -3.43 -22.28
#